data_AF-A0A8T1NAY7-F1
#
_entry.id   AF-A0A8T1NAY7-F1
#
_cell.length_a   1.000
_cell.length_b   1.000
_cell.length_c   1.000
_cell.angle_alpha   90.00
_cell.angle_beta   90.00
_cell.angle_gamma   90.00
#
_symmetry.space_group_name_H-M   'P 1'
#
loop_
_entity.id
_entity.type
_entity.pdbx_description
1 polymer ?
#
loop_
_entity_poly.entity_id
_entity_poly.type
_entity_poly.pdbx_seq_one_letter_code
_entity_poly.pdbx_strand_id
1 'polypeptide(L)'
;MAFREAQVGLNPIAMEIDSGEKRLNELGYKQELRREMSLFKTFAITFSTMALFIGTPLYGSSLLYAGPASMIWGYVVVTIFTWFVGFAMAEICSSFPTTGSLYFWAAHLAGPRWGPFASWCCAWLETIGLVSGIGASAYSGAQGLQIIILLSTGTNKGGGYLATRSVFLSMYIILTLIWAVLNSFALQVIAFLNMISVWWQVIGGFVIIVALPMIASPTQSASYVFTHFETSPETTGIHSKPYAVIMSVLLGQFCLYGYDIAAHLTEETKGADRTGPLAILFSIGIISAFGWAYILALTFSIQVYMFSLKILVDFYFYFWAVNII
;
A
#
# COMPACT_ATOMS: atom_id res chain seq x y z
N MET A 1 47.68 -36.87 10.91
CA MET A 1 48.04 -36.81 12.34
C MET A 1 46.92 -36.04 13.04
N ALA A 2 46.19 -36.74 13.90
CA ALA A 2 45.15 -36.33 14.86
C ALA A 2 44.37 -35.01 14.65
N PHE A 3 43.04 -35.12 14.54
CA PHE A 3 42.14 -34.76 15.66
C PHE A 3 40.80 -35.47 15.48
N ARG A 4 40.56 -36.44 16.37
CA ARG A 4 39.29 -37.12 16.64
C ARG A 4 38.76 -36.42 17.89
N GLU A 5 37.65 -35.69 17.81
CA GLU A 5 36.79 -35.45 18.99
C GLU A 5 35.31 -35.37 18.58
N ALA A 6 34.57 -36.28 19.20
CA ALA A 6 33.14 -36.29 19.53
C ALA A 6 32.16 -35.38 18.79
N GLN A 7 31.25 -35.98 18.02
CA GLN A 7 29.84 -35.59 18.08
C GLN A 7 28.98 -36.81 18.41
N VAL A 8 28.58 -36.80 19.67
CA VAL A 8 27.38 -37.37 20.31
C VAL A 8 26.26 -37.66 19.31
N GLY A 9 25.73 -38.88 19.38
CA GLY A 9 24.52 -39.27 18.66
C GLY A 9 23.35 -38.34 19.00
N LEU A 10 22.99 -37.50 18.04
CA LEU A 10 21.70 -36.81 18.02
C LEU A 10 20.77 -37.62 17.13
N ASN A 11 19.68 -38.10 17.73
CA ASN A 11 18.51 -38.64 17.07
C ASN A 11 18.13 -37.75 15.87
N PRO A 12 18.04 -38.25 14.63
CA PRO A 12 17.51 -37.46 13.53
C PRO A 12 15.98 -37.51 13.65
N ILE A 13 15.41 -36.72 14.55
CA ILE A 13 14.22 -36.00 14.12
C ILE A 13 14.80 -35.00 13.14
N ALA A 14 14.90 -35.39 11.86
CA ALA A 14 15.27 -34.48 10.79
C ALA A 14 14.33 -33.29 10.95
N MET A 15 14.88 -32.16 11.42
CA MET A 15 14.13 -30.93 11.52
C MET A 15 13.71 -30.65 10.08
N GLU A 16 12.42 -30.86 9.80
CA GLU A 16 11.88 -30.81 8.45
C GLU A 16 12.19 -29.41 7.91
N ILE A 17 13.17 -29.34 7.01
CA ILE A 17 13.67 -28.08 6.47
C ILE A 17 12.50 -27.43 5.74
N ASP A 18 12.16 -26.20 6.13
CA ASP A 18 11.05 -25.44 5.54
C ASP A 18 11.19 -25.40 4.00
N SER A 19 10.09 -25.52 3.24
CA SER A 19 10.17 -25.57 1.78
C SER A 19 10.88 -24.35 1.18
N GLY A 20 10.69 -23.17 1.76
CA GLY A 20 11.37 -21.96 1.33
C GLY A 20 12.87 -21.97 1.70
N GLU A 21 13.25 -22.59 2.83
CA GLU A 21 14.67 -22.72 3.22
C GLU A 21 15.40 -23.69 2.31
N LYS A 22 14.77 -24.80 1.96
CA LYS A 22 15.29 -25.74 0.96
C LYS A 22 15.55 -25.03 -0.37
N ARG A 23 14.59 -24.22 -0.83
CA ARG A 23 14.73 -23.47 -2.09
C ARG A 23 15.83 -22.42 -2.02
N LEU A 24 15.97 -21.72 -0.90
CA LEU A 24 17.04 -20.74 -0.68
C LEU A 24 18.43 -21.42 -0.75
N ASN A 25 18.57 -22.59 -0.12
CA ASN A 25 19.78 -23.39 -0.16
C ASN A 25 20.10 -23.91 -1.58
N GLU A 26 19.09 -24.29 -2.37
CA GLU A 26 19.26 -24.67 -3.79
C GLU A 26 19.80 -23.52 -4.65
N LEU A 27 19.51 -22.27 -4.27
CA LEU A 27 20.02 -21.07 -4.93
C LEU A 27 21.45 -20.69 -4.47
N GLY A 28 22.03 -21.45 -3.53
CA GLY A 28 23.36 -21.20 -2.98
C GLY A 28 23.40 -20.12 -1.89
N TYR A 29 22.23 -19.70 -1.37
CA TYR A 29 22.13 -18.73 -0.29
C TYR A 29 21.94 -19.43 1.06
N LYS A 30 22.66 -18.95 2.07
CA LYS A 30 22.48 -19.37 3.46
C LYS A 30 21.43 -18.48 4.12
N GLN A 31 20.49 -19.09 4.83
CA GLN A 31 19.49 -18.39 5.62
C GLN A 31 20.16 -17.64 6.78
N GLU A 32 20.01 -16.32 6.81
CA GLU A 32 20.50 -15.47 7.91
C GLU A 32 19.36 -14.95 8.80
N LEU A 33 18.15 -14.79 8.24
CA LEU A 33 16.95 -14.33 8.96
C LEU A 33 16.11 -15.48 9.54
N ARG A 34 15.42 -15.21 10.65
CA ARG A 34 14.57 -16.19 11.32
C ARG A 34 13.17 -16.22 10.70
N ARG A 35 12.72 -17.42 10.29
CA ARG A 35 11.36 -17.64 9.76
C ARG A 35 10.29 -17.62 10.85
N GLU A 36 9.88 -16.43 11.28
CA GLU A 36 8.87 -16.22 12.32
C GLU A 36 7.50 -15.78 11.77
N MET A 37 7.43 -15.38 10.50
CA MET A 37 6.20 -14.89 9.85
C MET A 37 5.38 -16.04 9.25
N SER A 38 4.09 -16.06 9.60
CA SER A 38 3.10 -16.96 9.00
C SER A 38 2.43 -16.29 7.80
N LEU A 39 1.73 -17.06 6.97
CA LEU A 39 0.96 -16.53 5.83
C LEU A 39 0.06 -15.36 6.21
N PHE A 40 -0.66 -15.48 7.33
CA PHE A 40 -1.55 -14.40 7.78
C PHE A 40 -0.77 -13.14 8.16
N LYS A 41 0.41 -13.27 8.80
CA LYS A 41 1.25 -12.11 9.17
C LYS A 41 1.86 -11.44 7.94
N THR A 42 2.39 -12.23 7.00
CA THR A 42 2.95 -11.71 5.74
C THR A 42 1.87 -11.02 4.92
N PHE A 43 0.70 -11.65 4.74
CA PHE A 43 -0.46 -11.03 4.11
C PHE A 43 -0.89 -9.76 4.84
N ALA A 44 -0.95 -9.78 6.17
CA ALA A 44 -1.37 -8.62 6.95
C ALA A 44 -0.44 -7.42 6.75
N ILE A 45 0.88 -7.64 6.73
CA ILE A 45 1.85 -6.57 6.46
C ILE A 45 1.68 -6.05 5.04
N THR A 46 1.62 -6.94 4.03
CA THR A 46 1.44 -6.53 2.63
C THR A 46 0.15 -5.76 2.41
N PHE A 47 -0.96 -6.25 2.95
CA PHE A 47 -2.25 -5.57 2.87
C PHE A 47 -2.22 -4.22 3.60
N SER A 48 -1.61 -4.15 4.78
CA SER A 48 -1.57 -2.92 5.57
C SER A 48 -0.78 -1.79 4.90
N THR A 49 0.28 -2.13 4.16
CA THR A 49 1.09 -1.13 3.47
C THR A 49 0.48 -0.68 2.14
N MET A 50 -0.46 -1.44 1.56
CA MET A 50 -1.12 -1.00 0.36
C MET A 50 -1.97 0.26 0.62
N ALA A 51 -1.79 1.28 -0.22
CA ALA A 51 -2.17 2.66 0.10
C ALA A 51 -3.64 2.99 -0.22
N LEU A 52 -4.59 2.10 0.10
CA LEU A 52 -6.00 2.30 -0.25
C LEU A 52 -6.55 3.60 0.36
N PHE A 53 -6.50 3.72 1.69
CA PHE A 53 -7.00 4.91 2.39
C PHE A 53 -6.02 6.08 2.33
N ILE A 54 -4.72 5.80 2.25
CA ILE A 54 -3.70 6.84 2.13
C ILE A 54 -3.90 7.63 0.84
N GLY A 55 -4.41 7.01 -0.24
CA GLY A 55 -4.68 7.69 -1.51
C GLY A 55 -5.85 8.66 -1.53
N THR A 56 -6.75 8.65 -0.54
CA THR A 56 -7.97 9.49 -0.52
C THR A 56 -7.73 10.98 -0.78
N PRO A 57 -6.64 11.63 -0.32
CA PRO A 57 -6.40 13.02 -0.64
C PRO A 57 -6.21 13.31 -2.14
N LEU A 58 -5.78 12.32 -2.94
CA LEU A 58 -5.68 12.42 -4.39
C LEU A 58 -7.04 12.32 -5.10
N TYR A 59 -8.12 11.95 -4.38
CA TYR A 59 -9.46 11.79 -4.93
C TYR A 59 -9.98 13.08 -5.58
N GLY A 60 -9.85 14.22 -4.88
CA GLY A 60 -10.29 15.51 -5.40
C GLY A 60 -9.54 15.91 -6.68
N SER A 61 -8.20 15.76 -6.69
CA SER A 61 -7.38 16.04 -7.86
C SER A 61 -7.71 15.12 -9.04
N SER A 62 -7.97 13.84 -8.77
CA SER A 62 -8.32 12.84 -9.80
C SER A 62 -9.63 13.16 -10.48
N LEU A 63 -10.61 13.66 -9.72
CA LEU A 63 -11.88 14.15 -10.27
C LEU A 63 -11.72 15.40 -11.13
N LEU A 64 -10.84 16.33 -10.74
CA LEU A 64 -10.58 17.55 -11.52
C LEU A 64 -9.92 17.26 -12.89
N TYR A 65 -9.19 16.16 -13.00
CA TYR A 65 -8.55 15.78 -14.26
C TYR A 65 -9.56 15.33 -15.30
N ALA A 66 -10.38 14.31 -15.01
CA ALA A 66 -11.25 13.70 -16.03
C ALA A 66 -12.63 13.23 -15.49
N GLY A 67 -13.04 13.73 -14.33
CA GLY A 67 -14.34 13.43 -13.75
C GLY A 67 -14.48 12.02 -13.17
N PRO A 68 -15.69 11.69 -12.66
CA PRO A 68 -15.95 10.44 -11.93
C PRO A 68 -15.89 9.20 -12.81
N ALA A 69 -16.38 9.27 -14.06
CA ALA A 69 -16.40 8.11 -14.95
C ALA A 69 -14.98 7.61 -15.26
N SER A 70 -14.06 8.53 -15.57
CA SER A 70 -12.66 8.20 -15.86
C SER A 70 -11.95 7.57 -14.67
N MET A 71 -12.23 8.06 -13.46
CA MET A 71 -11.66 7.52 -12.23
C MET A 71 -12.17 6.10 -11.91
N ILE A 72 -13.48 5.87 -12.04
CA ILE A 72 -14.11 4.57 -11.71
C ILE A 72 -13.70 3.49 -12.70
N TRP A 73 -13.78 3.76 -14.00
CA TRP A 73 -13.36 2.81 -15.03
C TRP A 73 -11.84 2.69 -15.08
N GLY A 74 -11.14 3.79 -14.86
CA GLY A 74 -9.68 3.83 -14.75
C GLY A 74 -9.15 2.91 -13.66
N TYR A 75 -9.80 2.88 -12.50
CA TYR A 75 -9.45 1.96 -11.42
C TYR A 75 -9.54 0.48 -11.86
N VAL A 76 -10.59 0.11 -12.60
CA VAL A 76 -10.76 -1.24 -13.14
C VAL A 76 -9.66 -1.57 -14.14
N VAL A 77 -9.34 -0.63 -15.04
CA VAL A 77 -8.27 -0.79 -16.02
C VAL A 77 -6.92 -1.00 -15.32
N VAL A 78 -6.57 -0.17 -14.34
CA VAL A 78 -5.34 -0.33 -13.56
C VAL A 78 -5.30 -1.68 -12.87
N THR A 79 -6.40 -2.06 -12.22
CA THR A 79 -6.52 -3.35 -11.54
C THR A 79 -6.15 -4.51 -12.45
N ILE A 80 -6.68 -4.53 -13.68
CA ILE A 80 -6.38 -5.58 -14.66
C ILE A 80 -4.88 -5.63 -14.99
N PHE A 81 -4.26 -4.47 -15.23
CA PHE A 81 -2.81 -4.41 -15.50
C PHE A 81 -1.97 -4.83 -14.28
N THR A 82 -2.39 -4.43 -13.07
CA THR A 82 -1.75 -4.83 -11.83
C THR A 82 -1.83 -6.34 -11.61
N TRP A 83 -2.92 -7.00 -12.00
CA TRP A 83 -3.03 -8.46 -11.95
C TRP A 83 -2.01 -9.15 -12.84
N PHE A 84 -1.77 -8.65 -14.07
CA PHE A 84 -0.74 -9.22 -14.94
C PHE A 84 0.66 -9.12 -14.30
N VAL A 85 0.99 -7.97 -13.71
CA VAL A 85 2.25 -7.78 -12.99
C VAL A 85 2.30 -8.67 -11.74
N GLY A 86 1.20 -8.76 -10.99
CA GLY A 86 1.06 -9.59 -9.80
C GLY A 86 1.27 -11.07 -10.07
N PHE A 87 0.75 -11.61 -11.19
CA PHE A 87 0.98 -13.00 -11.58
C PHE A 87 2.45 -13.26 -11.92
N ALA A 88 3.10 -12.38 -12.69
CA ALA A 88 4.52 -12.51 -13.01
C ALA A 88 5.38 -12.44 -11.74
N MET A 89 5.08 -11.50 -10.84
CA MET A 89 5.76 -11.35 -9.56
C MET A 89 5.56 -12.57 -8.65
N ALA A 90 4.35 -13.12 -8.60
CA ALA A 90 4.04 -14.32 -7.82
C ALA A 90 4.81 -15.55 -8.33
N GLU A 91 4.92 -15.74 -9.64
CA GLU A 91 5.69 -16.83 -10.24
C GLU A 91 7.18 -16.74 -9.91
N ILE A 92 7.77 -15.54 -10.04
CA ILE A 92 9.18 -15.29 -9.72
C ILE A 92 9.41 -15.47 -8.22
N CYS A 93 8.52 -14.95 -7.36
CA CYS A 93 8.59 -15.09 -5.92
C CYS A 93 8.54 -16.55 -5.45
N SER A 94 7.76 -17.38 -6.15
CA SER A 94 7.70 -18.82 -5.87
C SER A 94 9.01 -19.53 -6.23
N SER A 95 9.60 -19.12 -7.35
CA SER A 95 10.83 -19.69 -7.88
C SER A 95 12.08 -19.27 -7.09
N PHE A 96 12.09 -18.02 -6.62
CA PHE A 96 13.22 -17.35 -5.97
C PHE A 96 12.79 -16.64 -4.67
N PRO A 97 12.46 -17.39 -3.60
CA PRO A 97 12.01 -16.83 -2.32
C PRO A 97 13.19 -16.30 -1.46
N THR A 98 13.88 -15.26 -1.96
CA THR A 98 15.07 -14.63 -1.36
C THR A 98 14.75 -13.19 -0.92
N THR A 99 15.24 -12.75 0.24
CA THR A 99 15.08 -11.34 0.69
C THR A 99 15.93 -10.42 -0.18
N GLY A 100 15.43 -9.20 -0.46
CA GLY A 100 16.01 -8.34 -1.50
C GLY A 100 15.60 -8.73 -2.93
N SER A 101 14.51 -9.49 -3.03
CA SER A 101 13.94 -10.13 -4.21
C SER A 101 14.04 -9.32 -5.50
N LEU A 102 13.46 -8.13 -5.59
CA LEU A 102 13.30 -7.41 -6.86
C LEU A 102 14.62 -7.18 -7.63
N TYR A 103 15.62 -6.59 -6.98
CA TYR A 103 16.90 -6.32 -7.62
C TYR A 103 17.71 -7.60 -7.85
N PHE A 104 17.54 -8.62 -7.00
CA PHE A 104 18.15 -9.93 -7.19
C PHE A 104 17.53 -10.67 -8.39
N TRP A 105 16.20 -10.67 -8.51
CA TRP A 105 15.47 -11.23 -9.64
C TRP A 105 15.86 -10.54 -10.94
N ALA A 106 15.96 -9.20 -10.93
CA ALA A 106 16.45 -8.44 -12.06
C ALA A 106 17.88 -8.85 -12.47
N ALA A 107 18.77 -9.05 -11.50
CA ALA A 107 20.14 -9.50 -11.76
C ALA A 107 20.18 -10.90 -12.37
N HIS A 108 19.41 -11.83 -11.79
CA HIS A 108 19.42 -13.24 -12.16
C HIS A 108 18.78 -13.48 -13.53
N LEU A 109 17.64 -12.81 -13.81
CA LEU A 109 16.89 -12.97 -15.06
C LEU A 109 17.54 -12.24 -16.24
N ALA A 110 18.26 -11.14 -16.03
CA ALA A 110 18.98 -10.43 -17.09
C ALA A 110 20.29 -11.13 -17.53
N GLY A 111 20.66 -12.22 -16.86
CA GLY A 111 21.83 -13.03 -17.18
C GLY A 111 23.18 -12.38 -16.84
N PRO A 112 24.31 -13.07 -17.11
CA PRO A 112 25.62 -12.67 -16.58
C PRO A 112 26.15 -11.33 -17.07
N ARG A 113 25.73 -10.90 -18.26
CA ARG A 113 26.24 -9.68 -18.92
C ARG A 113 25.47 -8.42 -18.50
N TRP A 114 24.15 -8.52 -18.39
CA TRP A 114 23.28 -7.37 -18.10
C TRP A 114 22.77 -7.35 -16.65
N GLY A 115 22.97 -8.43 -15.89
CA GLY A 115 22.56 -8.58 -14.49
C GLY A 115 22.90 -7.38 -13.62
N PRO A 116 24.17 -6.94 -13.54
CA PRO A 116 24.54 -5.80 -12.71
C PRO A 116 23.82 -4.50 -13.09
N PHE A 117 23.63 -4.24 -14.38
CA PHE A 117 22.95 -3.04 -14.86
C PHE A 117 21.44 -3.09 -14.58
N ALA A 118 20.78 -4.22 -14.87
CA ALA A 118 19.36 -4.42 -14.61
C ALA A 118 19.04 -4.31 -13.11
N SER A 119 19.88 -4.92 -12.27
CA SER A 119 19.77 -4.83 -10.80
C SER A 119 19.94 -3.40 -10.30
N TRP A 120 20.93 -2.67 -10.82
CA TRP A 120 21.15 -1.26 -10.48
C TRP A 120 19.94 -0.39 -10.86
N CYS A 121 19.41 -0.53 -12.08
CA CYS A 121 18.20 0.18 -12.50
C CYS A 121 17.00 -0.16 -11.62
N CYS A 122 16.79 -1.45 -11.33
CA CYS A 122 15.70 -1.91 -10.47
C CYS A 122 15.79 -1.30 -9.07
N ALA A 123 16.95 -1.40 -8.43
CA ALA A 123 17.17 -0.88 -7.08
C ALA A 123 16.98 0.63 -6.98
N TRP A 124 17.42 1.42 -7.98
CA TRP A 124 17.20 2.87 -7.98
C TRP A 124 15.76 3.26 -8.22
N LEU A 125 15.06 2.60 -9.14
CA LEU A 125 13.64 2.86 -9.38
C LEU A 125 12.79 2.51 -8.15
N GLU A 126 13.10 1.39 -7.50
CA GLU A 126 12.50 0.96 -6.24
C GLU A 126 12.78 1.98 -5.12
N THR A 127 14.03 2.42 -4.96
CA THR A 127 14.42 3.41 -3.96
C THR A 127 13.67 4.74 -4.14
N ILE A 128 13.60 5.25 -5.38
CA ILE A 128 12.86 6.49 -5.68
C ILE A 128 11.37 6.31 -5.39
N GLY A 129 10.81 5.15 -5.76
CA GLY A 129 9.42 4.78 -5.48
C GLY A 129 9.12 4.77 -3.99
N LEU A 130 9.93 4.07 -3.18
CA LEU A 130 9.79 3.98 -1.74
C LEU A 130 9.94 5.34 -1.05
N VAL A 131 10.96 6.13 -1.40
CA VAL A 131 11.15 7.48 -0.82
C VAL A 131 9.97 8.39 -1.16
N SER A 132 9.49 8.35 -2.41
CA SER A 132 8.33 9.14 -2.84
C SER A 132 7.04 8.64 -2.18
N GLY A 133 6.90 7.33 -1.99
CA GLY A 133 5.76 6.69 -1.33
C GLY A 133 5.68 7.06 0.14
N ILE A 134 6.79 7.01 0.88
CA ILE A 134 6.87 7.46 2.28
C ILE A 134 6.49 8.95 2.37
N GLY A 135 7.00 9.78 1.45
CA GLY A 135 6.63 11.19 1.38
C GLY A 135 5.13 11.40 1.08
N ALA A 136 4.56 10.66 0.14
CA ALA A 136 3.13 10.73 -0.17
C ALA A 136 2.25 10.29 1.01
N SER A 137 2.69 9.25 1.74
CA SER A 137 2.02 8.79 2.96
C SER A 137 2.08 9.84 4.08
N ALA A 138 3.24 10.46 4.30
CA ALA A 138 3.40 11.52 5.30
C ALA A 138 2.59 12.77 4.93
N TYR A 139 2.51 13.11 3.65
CA TYR A 139 1.66 14.19 3.15
C TYR A 139 0.18 13.90 3.44
N SER A 140 -0.26 12.68 3.14
CA SER A 140 -1.63 12.25 3.37
C SER A 140 -2.00 12.23 4.86
N GLY A 141 -1.07 11.79 5.72
CA GLY A 141 -1.22 11.85 7.17
C GLY A 141 -1.30 13.29 7.71
N ALA A 142 -0.44 14.18 7.25
CA ALA A 142 -0.46 15.60 7.63
C ALA A 142 -1.75 16.30 7.15
N GLN A 143 -2.24 15.96 5.96
CA GLN A 143 -3.51 16.46 5.44
C GLN A 143 -4.71 15.94 6.23
N GLY A 144 -4.69 14.65 6.61
CA GLY A 144 -5.67 14.09 7.55
C GLY A 144 -5.71 14.92 8.82
N LEU A 145 -4.55 15.11 9.48
CA LEU A 145 -4.43 15.88 10.73
C LEU A 145 -4.93 17.33 10.57
N GLN A 146 -4.58 18.01 9.49
CA GLN A 146 -5.07 19.36 9.19
C GLN A 146 -6.59 19.41 9.12
N ILE A 147 -7.22 18.44 8.46
CA ILE A 147 -8.68 18.38 8.35
C ILE A 147 -9.31 18.15 9.72
N ILE A 148 -8.69 17.31 10.58
CA ILE A 148 -9.16 17.12 11.96
C ILE A 148 -9.17 18.43 12.73
N ILE A 149 -8.07 19.17 12.67
CA ILE A 149 -7.95 20.47 13.35
C ILE A 149 -9.02 21.43 12.82
N LEU A 150 -9.21 21.48 11.50
CA LEU A 150 -10.22 22.33 10.88
C LEU A 150 -11.64 22.01 11.36
N LEU A 151 -12.01 20.73 11.42
CA LEU A 151 -13.34 20.27 11.84
C LEU A 151 -13.57 20.35 13.35
N SER A 152 -12.49 20.31 14.14
CA SER A 152 -12.54 20.44 15.60
C SER A 152 -12.63 21.89 16.04
N THR A 153 -12.00 22.80 15.30
CA THR A 153 -12.02 24.25 15.56
C THR A 153 -13.20 24.97 14.92
N GLY A 154 -13.97 24.28 14.07
CA GLY A 154 -15.17 24.82 13.43
C GLY A 154 -15.39 24.19 12.06
N THR A 155 -15.62 25.03 11.06
CA THR A 155 -15.66 24.62 9.65
C THR A 155 -14.96 25.68 8.81
N ASN A 156 -14.63 25.37 7.56
CA ASN A 156 -14.04 26.35 6.63
C ASN A 156 -14.90 27.62 6.45
N LYS A 157 -16.21 27.54 6.76
CA LYS A 157 -17.15 28.67 6.75
C LYS A 157 -17.48 29.23 8.15
N GLY A 158 -17.10 28.51 9.20
CA GLY A 158 -17.38 28.84 10.61
C GLY A 158 -16.14 29.27 11.39
N GLY A 159 -15.10 29.78 10.71
CA GLY A 159 -13.88 30.26 11.36
C GLY A 159 -12.91 29.16 11.82
N GLY A 160 -13.05 27.94 11.30
CA GLY A 160 -12.13 26.84 11.61
C GLY A 160 -10.70 27.14 11.15
N TYR A 161 -9.72 26.68 11.94
CA TYR A 161 -8.31 26.89 11.66
C TYR A 161 -7.82 25.94 10.57
N LEU A 162 -7.49 26.52 9.41
CA LEU A 162 -6.73 25.84 8.36
C LEU A 162 -5.24 26.07 8.61
N ALA A 163 -4.48 24.99 8.79
CA ALA A 163 -3.04 25.10 9.03
C ALA A 163 -2.36 25.90 7.91
N THR A 164 -1.54 26.89 8.30
CA THR A 164 -0.69 27.61 7.35
C THR A 164 0.37 26.68 6.78
N ARG A 165 0.96 27.04 5.62
CA ARG A 165 1.97 26.22 4.93
C ARG A 165 3.12 25.79 5.85
N SER A 166 3.57 26.67 6.73
CA SER A 166 4.63 26.36 7.70
C SER A 166 4.18 25.32 8.74
N VAL A 167 2.96 25.43 9.26
CA VAL A 167 2.41 24.47 10.22
C VAL A 167 2.17 23.11 9.55
N PHE A 168 1.66 23.10 8.32
CA PHE A 168 1.53 21.88 7.53
C PHE A 168 2.88 21.18 7.31
N LEU A 169 3.91 21.94 6.92
CA LEU A 169 5.26 21.41 6.76
C LEU A 169 5.82 20.87 8.08
N SER A 170 5.59 21.55 9.21
CA SER A 170 5.99 21.06 10.52
C SER A 170 5.28 19.75 10.88
N MET A 171 3.97 19.63 10.65
CA MET A 171 3.23 18.38 10.86
C MET A 171 3.79 17.24 10.01
N TYR A 172 4.06 17.50 8.73
CA TYR A 172 4.67 16.55 7.81
C TYR A 172 6.05 16.04 8.29
N ILE A 173 6.94 16.97 8.69
CA ILE A 173 8.29 16.62 9.17
C ILE A 173 8.22 15.82 10.47
N ILE A 174 7.41 16.28 11.44
CA ILE A 174 7.26 15.61 12.73
C ILE A 174 6.72 14.19 12.53
N LEU A 175 5.71 14.03 11.68
CA LEU A 175 5.14 12.71 11.38
C LEU A 175 6.19 11.76 10.77
N THR A 176 6.99 12.27 9.82
CA THR A 176 8.06 11.49 9.20
C THR A 176 9.12 11.07 10.22
N LEU A 177 9.50 11.96 11.14
CA LEU A 177 10.47 11.65 12.19
C LEU A 177 9.94 10.61 13.19
N ILE A 178 8.65 10.69 13.54
CA ILE A 178 8.00 9.68 14.39
C ILE A 178 8.11 8.30 13.74
N TRP A 179 7.77 8.18 12.46
CA TRP A 179 7.88 6.91 11.71
C TRP A 179 9.32 6.39 11.62
N ALA A 180 10.31 7.27 11.43
CA ALA A 180 11.71 6.88 11.43
C ALA A 180 12.15 6.28 12.78
N VAL A 181 11.69 6.85 13.90
CA VAL A 181 11.96 6.32 15.24
C VAL A 181 11.27 4.98 15.45
N LEU A 182 10.01 4.85 15.03
CA LEU A 182 9.24 3.62 15.19
C LEU A 182 9.81 2.46 14.38
N ASN A 183 10.32 2.74 13.18
CA ASN A 183 11.03 1.76 12.36
C ASN A 183 12.38 1.32 12.94
N SER A 184 12.84 1.93 14.05
CA SER A 184 14.03 1.48 14.79
C SER A 184 13.71 0.39 15.83
N PHE A 185 12.43 0.06 16.07
CA PHE A 185 12.04 -1.00 17.00
C PHE A 185 12.09 -2.41 16.37
N ALA A 186 12.04 -3.45 17.22
CA ALA A 186 12.11 -4.84 16.78
C ALA A 186 10.89 -5.25 15.91
N LEU A 187 11.15 -6.01 14.85
CA LEU A 187 10.18 -6.53 13.86
C LEU A 187 8.92 -7.16 14.47
N GLN A 188 9.01 -7.78 15.64
CA GLN A 188 7.85 -8.40 16.30
C GLN A 188 6.79 -7.37 16.74
N VAL A 189 7.23 -6.18 17.18
CA VAL A 189 6.32 -5.07 17.51
C VAL A 189 5.67 -4.55 16.23
N ILE A 190 6.45 -4.49 15.15
CA ILE A 190 5.99 -4.07 13.82
C ILE A 190 4.89 -4.98 13.29
N ALA A 191 5.11 -6.29 13.35
CA ALA A 191 4.14 -7.28 12.90
C ALA A 191 2.84 -7.24 13.73
N PHE A 192 2.93 -6.97 15.04
CA PHE A 192 1.76 -6.84 15.90
C PHE A 192 0.93 -5.61 15.57
N LEU A 193 1.56 -4.44 15.41
CA LEU A 193 0.86 -3.20 15.04
C LEU A 193 0.22 -3.31 13.65
N ASN A 194 0.92 -3.92 12.69
CA ASN A 194 0.37 -4.20 11.36
C ASN A 194 -0.86 -5.09 11.40
N MET A 195 -0.91 -6.07 12.31
CA MET A 195 -2.08 -6.95 12.46
C MET A 195 -3.30 -6.18 12.97
N ILE A 196 -3.13 -5.25 13.91
CA ILE A 196 -4.23 -4.39 14.37
C ILE A 196 -4.65 -3.45 13.24
N SER A 197 -3.69 -2.94 12.48
CA SER A 197 -3.95 -2.08 11.32
C SER A 197 -4.90 -2.75 10.34
N VAL A 198 -4.64 -3.99 9.90
CA VAL A 198 -5.49 -4.70 8.93
C VAL A 198 -6.96 -4.68 9.36
N TRP A 199 -7.24 -5.05 10.62
CA TRP A 199 -8.60 -5.07 11.13
C TRP A 199 -9.24 -3.69 11.10
N TRP A 200 -8.46 -2.67 11.45
CA TRP A 200 -8.91 -1.29 11.38
C TRP A 200 -9.24 -0.87 9.94
N GLN A 201 -8.37 -1.19 8.97
CA GLN A 201 -8.60 -0.87 7.55
C GLN A 201 -9.86 -1.57 7.01
N VAL A 202 -10.05 -2.84 7.36
CA VAL A 202 -11.17 -3.66 6.89
C VAL A 202 -12.48 -3.20 7.51
N ILE A 203 -12.57 -3.17 8.86
CA ILE A 203 -13.80 -2.77 9.58
C ILE A 203 -14.16 -1.33 9.20
N GLY A 204 -13.15 -0.50 9.18
CA GLY A 204 -13.25 0.90 8.91
C GLY A 204 -13.64 1.32 7.51
N GLY A 205 -12.95 0.75 6.53
CA GLY A 205 -13.35 0.89 5.13
C GLY A 205 -14.76 0.39 4.91
N PHE A 206 -15.14 -0.72 5.55
CA PHE A 206 -16.50 -1.24 5.48
C PHE A 206 -17.52 -0.25 6.07
N VAL A 207 -17.23 0.32 7.23
CA VAL A 207 -18.04 1.40 7.82
C VAL A 207 -18.17 2.57 6.86
N ILE A 208 -17.08 3.01 6.21
CA ILE A 208 -17.14 4.11 5.25
C ILE A 208 -17.99 3.75 4.02
N ILE A 209 -17.77 2.58 3.43
CA ILE A 209 -18.48 2.10 2.23
C ILE A 209 -19.99 2.03 2.48
N VAL A 210 -20.40 1.62 3.68
CA VAL A 210 -21.82 1.43 4.03
C VAL A 210 -22.43 2.72 4.59
N ALA A 211 -21.76 3.39 5.53
CA ALA A 211 -22.31 4.56 6.22
C ALA A 211 -22.37 5.80 5.33
N LEU A 212 -21.39 6.03 4.45
CA LEU A 212 -21.37 7.24 3.62
C LEU A 212 -22.61 7.35 2.70
N PRO A 213 -22.96 6.33 1.89
CA PRO A 213 -24.15 6.41 1.06
C PRO A 213 -25.46 6.51 1.87
N MET A 214 -25.51 5.91 3.06
CA MET A 214 -26.69 5.97 3.92
C MET A 214 -26.91 7.37 4.52
N ILE A 215 -25.82 8.07 4.87
CA ILE A 215 -25.87 9.40 5.50
C ILE A 215 -25.96 10.51 4.44
N ALA A 216 -25.39 10.28 3.26
CA ALA A 216 -25.40 11.22 2.15
C ALA A 216 -26.79 11.28 1.49
N SER A 217 -27.72 12.01 2.11
CA SER A 217 -29.00 12.36 1.49
C SER A 217 -28.95 13.80 0.98
N PRO A 218 -29.03 14.08 -0.34
CA PRO A 218 -29.19 13.17 -1.49
C PRO A 218 -27.87 12.61 -2.08
N THR A 219 -27.93 11.40 -2.62
CA THR A 219 -26.83 10.76 -3.38
C THR A 219 -26.79 11.22 -4.84
N GLN A 220 -25.62 11.18 -5.48
CA GLN A 220 -25.50 11.40 -6.92
C GLN A 220 -26.24 10.34 -7.75
N SER A 221 -26.66 10.71 -8.95
CA SER A 221 -27.27 9.76 -9.89
C SER A 221 -26.24 8.77 -10.43
N ALA A 222 -26.66 7.54 -10.72
CA ALA A 222 -25.78 6.54 -11.34
C ALA A 222 -25.23 7.01 -12.71
N SER A 223 -26.01 7.80 -13.47
CA SER A 223 -25.52 8.40 -14.71
C SER A 223 -24.36 9.37 -14.45
N TYR A 224 -24.45 10.21 -13.42
CA TYR A 224 -23.32 11.07 -13.06
C TYR A 224 -22.07 10.24 -12.74
N VAL A 225 -22.22 9.22 -11.91
CA VAL A 225 -21.08 8.40 -11.44
C VAL A 225 -20.41 7.64 -12.60
N PHE A 226 -21.18 6.99 -13.48
CA PHE A 226 -20.62 6.10 -14.49
C PHE A 226 -20.36 6.76 -15.86
N THR A 227 -21.00 7.89 -16.17
CA THR A 227 -20.91 8.51 -17.50
C THR A 227 -20.41 9.96 -17.50
N HIS A 228 -20.39 10.65 -16.35
CA HIS A 228 -19.94 12.04 -16.32
C HIS A 228 -18.43 12.13 -16.53
N PHE A 229 -18.05 12.82 -17.61
CA PHE A 229 -16.68 13.14 -17.96
C PHE A 229 -16.56 14.65 -18.02
N GLU A 230 -15.64 15.19 -17.21
CA GLU A 230 -15.38 16.62 -17.15
C GLU A 230 -13.90 16.84 -16.90
N THR A 231 -13.33 17.79 -17.64
CA THR A 231 -11.95 18.22 -17.46
C THR A 231 -11.97 19.66 -16.97
N SER A 232 -11.10 20.02 -16.04
CA SER A 232 -10.93 21.42 -15.59
C SER A 232 -9.57 21.99 -16.00
N PRO A 233 -9.35 22.36 -17.29
CA PRO A 233 -8.05 22.87 -17.76
C PRO A 233 -7.59 24.14 -17.04
N GLU A 234 -8.53 25.00 -16.62
CA GLU A 234 -8.23 26.24 -15.90
C GLU A 234 -7.57 26.00 -14.53
N THR A 235 -7.94 24.90 -13.87
CA THR A 235 -7.39 24.52 -12.55
C THR A 235 -6.18 23.60 -12.67
N THR A 236 -6.19 22.69 -13.64
CA THR A 236 -5.17 21.63 -13.77
C THR A 236 -4.03 22.01 -14.71
N GLY A 237 -4.20 23.02 -15.56
CA GLY A 237 -3.24 23.38 -16.61
C GLY A 237 -3.16 22.35 -17.76
N ILE A 238 -4.02 21.33 -17.76
CA ILE A 238 -4.00 20.25 -18.75
C ILE A 238 -5.10 20.48 -19.79
N HIS A 239 -4.70 20.74 -21.04
CA HIS A 239 -5.63 20.91 -22.16
C HIS A 239 -5.89 19.62 -22.95
N SER A 240 -4.99 18.63 -22.85
CA SER A 240 -5.10 17.37 -23.58
C SER A 240 -6.00 16.39 -22.84
N LYS A 241 -7.17 16.06 -23.43
CA LYS A 241 -8.12 15.10 -22.85
C LYS A 241 -7.52 13.71 -22.61
N PRO A 242 -6.74 13.12 -23.54
CA PRO A 242 -6.09 11.83 -23.28
C PRO A 242 -5.11 11.89 -22.10
N TYR A 243 -4.35 12.98 -21.97
CA TYR A 243 -3.43 13.15 -20.85
C TYR A 243 -4.18 13.33 -19.52
N ALA A 244 -5.28 14.08 -19.52
CA ALA A 244 -6.12 14.26 -18.35
C ALA A 244 -6.73 12.93 -17.86
N VAL A 245 -7.14 12.06 -18.79
CA VAL A 245 -7.59 10.69 -18.46
C VAL A 245 -6.47 9.93 -17.77
N ILE A 246 -5.25 9.90 -18.32
CA ILE A 246 -4.10 9.21 -17.70
C ILE A 246 -3.85 9.74 -16.27
N MET A 247 -3.93 11.05 -16.07
CA MET A 247 -3.72 11.66 -14.75
C MET A 247 -4.82 11.31 -13.75
N SER A 248 -6.07 11.15 -14.19
CA SER A 248 -7.19 10.74 -13.31
C SER A 248 -7.05 9.34 -12.73
N VAL A 249 -6.25 8.50 -13.38
CA VAL A 249 -6.04 7.09 -13.03
C VAL A 249 -4.94 6.92 -11.96
N LEU A 250 -4.19 7.98 -11.65
CA LEU A 250 -3.12 7.97 -10.64
C LEU A 250 -3.59 7.56 -9.25
N LEU A 251 -4.81 7.94 -8.85
CA LEU A 251 -5.39 7.46 -7.58
C LEU A 251 -5.45 5.93 -7.54
N GLY A 252 -5.97 5.31 -8.61
CA GLY A 252 -6.09 3.85 -8.67
C GLY A 252 -4.73 3.15 -8.61
N GLN A 253 -3.73 3.71 -9.30
CA GLN A 253 -2.36 3.20 -9.25
C GLN A 253 -1.75 3.32 -7.85
N PHE A 254 -1.96 4.46 -7.18
CA PHE A 254 -1.46 4.68 -5.83
C PHE A 254 -2.14 3.76 -4.82
N CYS A 255 -3.46 3.53 -4.91
CA CYS A 255 -4.17 2.60 -4.02
C CYS A 255 -3.69 1.14 -4.15
N LEU A 256 -3.21 0.74 -5.32
CA LEU A 256 -2.71 -0.60 -5.61
C LEU A 256 -1.18 -0.75 -5.47
N TYR A 257 -0.49 0.29 -4.98
CA TYR A 257 0.94 0.23 -4.71
C TYR A 257 1.23 -0.54 -3.40
N GLY A 258 2.28 -1.37 -3.36
CA GLY A 258 2.79 -2.03 -2.14
C GLY A 258 2.55 -3.55 -2.03
N TYR A 259 1.99 -4.21 -3.05
CA TYR A 259 1.78 -5.67 -3.02
C TYR A 259 3.08 -6.48 -3.03
N ASP A 260 4.18 -5.90 -3.49
CA ASP A 260 5.53 -6.47 -3.58
C ASP A 260 6.22 -6.64 -2.22
N ILE A 261 5.70 -6.04 -1.14
CA ILE A 261 6.23 -6.15 0.22
C ILE A 261 6.31 -7.59 0.71
N ALA A 262 5.38 -8.46 0.28
CA ALA A 262 5.46 -9.88 0.56
C ALA A 262 6.77 -10.52 0.07
N ALA A 263 7.31 -10.04 -1.05
CA ALA A 263 8.56 -10.51 -1.64
C ALA A 263 9.80 -10.04 -0.86
N HIS A 264 9.71 -8.92 -0.13
CA HIS A 264 10.82 -8.44 0.70
C HIS A 264 10.94 -9.19 2.02
N LEU A 265 9.85 -9.84 2.45
CA LEU A 265 9.76 -10.55 3.73
C LEU A 265 9.94 -12.08 3.59
N THR A 266 10.40 -12.57 2.43
CA THR A 266 10.42 -14.01 2.13
C THR A 266 11.36 -14.81 3.03
N GLU A 267 12.55 -14.32 3.41
CA GLU A 267 13.41 -15.08 4.34
C GLU A 267 12.89 -15.11 5.77
N GLU A 268 12.02 -14.17 6.15
CA GLU A 268 11.34 -14.16 7.45
C GLU A 268 10.05 -14.99 7.45
N THR A 269 9.62 -15.45 6.27
CA THR A 269 8.34 -16.11 6.05
C THR A 269 8.47 -17.63 5.98
N LYS A 270 7.60 -18.34 6.70
CA LYS A 270 7.47 -19.81 6.64
C LYS A 270 6.82 -20.25 5.32
N GLY A 271 7.41 -21.24 4.65
CA GLY A 271 6.96 -21.72 3.34
C GLY A 271 6.93 -20.61 2.29
N ALA A 272 7.97 -19.78 2.24
CA ALA A 272 8.00 -18.56 1.43
C ALA A 272 7.74 -18.78 -0.06
N ASP A 273 8.07 -19.95 -0.58
CA ASP A 273 7.81 -20.41 -1.96
C ASP A 273 6.32 -20.46 -2.32
N ARG A 274 5.43 -20.59 -1.33
CA ARG A 274 3.97 -20.54 -1.52
C ARG A 274 3.34 -19.34 -0.83
N THR A 275 3.82 -19.02 0.36
CA THR A 275 3.26 -17.98 1.21
C THR A 275 3.44 -16.59 0.60
N GLY A 276 4.63 -16.28 0.06
CA GLY A 276 4.91 -14.99 -0.59
C GLY A 276 4.00 -14.75 -1.80
N PRO A 277 3.98 -15.65 -2.80
CA PRO A 277 3.11 -15.53 -3.97
C PRO A 277 1.63 -15.39 -3.63
N LEU A 278 1.13 -16.17 -2.67
CA LEU A 278 -0.26 -16.08 -2.23
C LEU A 278 -0.55 -14.73 -1.57
N ALA A 279 0.34 -14.22 -0.73
CA ALA A 279 0.17 -12.92 -0.08
C ALA A 279 0.08 -11.78 -1.12
N ILE A 280 0.90 -11.80 -2.18
CA ILE A 280 0.83 -10.85 -3.30
C ILE A 280 -0.56 -10.88 -3.94
N LEU A 281 -1.00 -12.05 -4.41
CA LEU A 281 -2.24 -12.19 -5.17
C LEU A 281 -3.49 -11.90 -4.34
N PHE A 282 -3.53 -12.36 -3.08
CA PHE A 282 -4.65 -12.06 -2.19
C PHE A 282 -4.76 -10.57 -1.86
N SER A 283 -3.62 -9.89 -1.65
CA SER A 283 -3.62 -8.45 -1.36
C SER A 283 -4.15 -7.64 -2.55
N ILE A 284 -3.69 -7.96 -3.78
CA ILE A 284 -4.21 -7.35 -5.00
C ILE A 284 -5.72 -7.59 -5.12
N GLY A 285 -6.18 -8.83 -4.96
CA GLY A 285 -7.59 -9.16 -5.15
C GLY A 285 -8.54 -8.49 -4.15
N ILE A 286 -8.18 -8.48 -2.86
CA ILE A 286 -9.01 -7.85 -1.83
C ILE A 286 -9.06 -6.34 -2.06
N ILE A 287 -7.92 -5.68 -2.31
CA ILE A 287 -7.89 -4.23 -2.49
C ILE A 287 -8.52 -3.80 -3.81
N SER A 288 -8.43 -4.61 -4.86
CA SER A 288 -9.14 -4.37 -6.12
C SER A 288 -10.66 -4.25 -5.90
N ALA A 289 -11.26 -5.21 -5.21
CA ALA A 289 -12.70 -5.20 -4.97
C ALA A 289 -13.09 -4.12 -3.94
N PHE A 290 -12.36 -4.07 -2.83
CA PHE A 290 -12.65 -3.18 -1.72
C PHE A 290 -12.40 -1.70 -2.06
N GLY A 291 -11.33 -1.43 -2.80
CA GLY A 291 -10.98 -0.09 -3.25
C GLY A 291 -11.91 0.45 -4.32
N TRP A 292 -12.39 -0.41 -5.23
CA TRP A 292 -13.43 -0.01 -6.18
C TRP A 292 -14.75 0.34 -5.46
N ALA A 293 -15.16 -0.49 -4.49
CA ALA A 293 -16.34 -0.21 -3.66
C ALA A 293 -16.18 1.10 -2.86
N TYR A 294 -14.99 1.36 -2.33
CA TYR A 294 -14.65 2.60 -1.62
C TYR A 294 -14.78 3.84 -2.53
N ILE A 295 -14.19 3.81 -3.72
CA ILE A 295 -14.26 4.93 -4.68
C ILE A 295 -15.70 5.16 -5.14
N LEU A 296 -16.50 4.09 -5.34
CA LEU A 296 -17.92 4.22 -5.64
C LEU A 296 -18.67 4.91 -4.50
N ALA A 297 -18.49 4.46 -3.26
CA ALA A 297 -19.14 5.06 -2.09
C ALA A 297 -18.82 6.55 -1.94
N LEU A 298 -17.56 6.95 -2.15
CA LEU A 298 -17.15 8.36 -2.16
C LEU A 298 -17.85 9.15 -3.27
N THR A 299 -17.90 8.59 -4.49
CA THR A 299 -18.43 9.29 -5.67
C THR A 299 -19.94 9.46 -5.63
N PHE A 300 -20.67 8.46 -5.13
CA PHE A 300 -22.11 8.60 -4.85
C PHE A 300 -22.40 9.65 -3.77
N SER A 301 -21.46 9.88 -2.85
CA SER A 301 -21.64 10.75 -1.67
C SER A 301 -21.07 12.17 -1.80
N ILE A 302 -20.49 12.52 -2.96
CA ILE A 302 -19.66 13.72 -3.14
C ILE A 302 -20.39 15.07 -2.94
N GLN A 303 -21.73 15.10 -2.97
CA GLN A 303 -22.49 16.34 -2.77
C GLN A 303 -22.32 16.93 -1.35
N VAL A 304 -21.89 16.10 -0.37
CA VAL A 304 -21.72 16.50 1.03
C VAL A 304 -20.25 16.87 1.28
N TYR A 305 -19.81 18.02 0.78
CA TYR A 305 -18.42 18.49 0.96
C TYR A 305 -17.99 18.74 2.42
N MET A 306 -18.90 18.72 3.40
CA MET A 306 -18.60 19.24 4.75
C MET A 306 -18.93 18.31 5.93
N PHE A 307 -19.83 17.33 5.77
CA PHE A 307 -20.21 16.38 6.85
C PHE A 307 -19.58 14.99 6.68
N SER A 308 -19.44 14.52 5.43
CA SER A 308 -18.77 13.25 5.06
C SER A 308 -17.31 13.20 5.53
N LEU A 309 -16.66 14.37 5.55
CA LEU A 309 -15.28 14.54 5.98
C LEU A 309 -15.06 14.23 7.47
N LYS A 310 -16.07 14.41 8.35
CA LYS A 310 -15.93 14.20 9.79
C LYS A 310 -15.90 12.72 10.19
N ILE A 311 -16.72 11.91 9.51
CA ILE A 311 -16.70 10.43 9.65
C ILE A 311 -15.41 9.85 9.05
N LEU A 312 -14.99 10.35 7.88
CA LEU A 312 -13.69 10.01 7.31
C LEU A 312 -12.55 10.38 8.28
N VAL A 313 -12.62 11.53 8.92
CA VAL A 313 -11.61 12.07 9.87
C VAL A 313 -11.54 11.33 11.19
N ASP A 314 -12.67 11.00 11.82
CA ASP A 314 -12.69 10.21 13.05
C ASP A 314 -12.19 8.77 12.76
N PHE A 315 -12.50 8.27 11.57
CA PHE A 315 -11.93 7.03 11.07
C PHE A 315 -10.41 7.12 10.80
N TYR A 316 -9.94 8.23 10.23
CA TYR A 316 -8.52 8.54 10.03
C TYR A 316 -7.74 8.64 11.35
N PHE A 317 -8.31 9.24 12.40
CA PHE A 317 -7.63 9.41 13.70
C PHE A 317 -7.26 8.08 14.35
N TYR A 318 -8.17 7.10 14.31
CA TYR A 318 -7.90 5.77 14.82
C TYR A 318 -7.13 4.89 13.82
N PHE A 319 -7.28 5.12 12.51
CA PHE A 319 -6.43 4.49 11.48
C PHE A 319 -4.97 4.89 11.68
N TRP A 320 -4.75 6.16 12.02
CA TRP A 320 -3.45 6.78 12.26
C TRP A 320 -2.80 6.34 13.58
N ALA A 321 -3.57 6.11 14.64
CA ALA A 321 -3.05 5.60 15.91
C ALA A 321 -2.57 4.13 15.84
N VAL A 322 -3.00 3.39 14.81
CA VAL A 322 -2.75 1.95 14.67
C VAL A 322 -1.77 1.64 13.52
N ASN A 323 -1.83 2.38 12.41
CA ASN A 323 -0.88 2.30 11.27
C ASN A 323 0.43 3.05 11.53
N ILE A 324 0.99 2.86 12.71
CA ILE A 324 2.20 3.53 13.16
C ILE A 324 3.45 3.00 12.44
N ILE A 325 3.32 2.00 11.55
CA ILE A 325 4.44 1.37 10.83
C ILE A 325 4.02 0.94 9.43
#